data_AF-A0A955K2W5-F1
#
_entry.id   AF-A0A955K2W5-F1
#
_cell.length_a   1.000
_cell.length_b   1.000
_cell.length_c   1.000
_cell.angle_alpha   90.00
_cell.angle_beta   90.00
_cell.angle_gamma   90.00
#
_symmetry.space_group_name_H-M   'P 1'
#
loop_
_entity.id
_entity.type
_entity.pdbx_description
1 polymer ?
#
loop_
_entity_poly.entity_id
_entity_poly.type
_entity_poly.pdbx_seq_one_letter_code
_entity_poly.pdbx_strand_id
1 'polypeptide(L)'
;MNDQKALEIISKVIGQIFGYQNPYNLEQVRQKFAFDVRLPSKVFDTKTGEETWAQSTNPTKFVTLSNSLKEVKQSDWMREKQDLNTLEDILVAWNEINYTTTERQIECVNIAKSDNIYNSENVYQSQDVHFSKNIAFCDTLRHGEYVVASQRSYGCVYSMRIEDSKECTKSFGVSWSGKISNSYMIHDCYDVADSMFCSHISSKRFCIANMQYTKEEYIKIREMVIKWILS
;
A
#
# COMPACT_ATOMS: atom_id res chain seq x y z
N MET A 1 13.15 -5.26 -6.40
CA MET A 1 12.07 -6.16 -5.94
C MET A 1 11.49 -6.88 -7.14
N ASN A 2 11.02 -8.13 -7.00
CA ASN A 2 10.37 -8.86 -8.07
C ASN A 2 9.08 -9.53 -7.57
N ASP A 3 8.31 -10.09 -8.50
CA ASP A 3 7.02 -10.72 -8.24
C ASP A 3 7.17 -11.92 -7.27
N GLN A 4 8.23 -12.72 -7.37
CA GLN A 4 8.50 -13.82 -6.44
C GLN A 4 8.67 -13.32 -5.01
N LYS A 5 9.49 -12.28 -4.81
CA LYS A 5 9.73 -11.71 -3.48
C LYS A 5 8.47 -11.07 -2.91
N ALA A 6 7.63 -10.49 -3.76
CA ALA A 6 6.33 -9.93 -3.33
C ALA A 6 5.42 -11.05 -2.82
N LEU A 7 5.37 -12.17 -3.53
CA LEU A 7 4.60 -13.34 -3.12
C LEU A 7 5.13 -13.96 -1.82
N GLU A 8 6.44 -13.97 -1.58
CA GLU A 8 7.03 -14.42 -0.30
C GLU A 8 6.54 -13.55 0.88
N ILE A 9 6.53 -12.22 0.71
CA ILE A 9 6.04 -11.28 1.73
C ILE A 9 4.57 -11.57 2.04
N ILE A 10 3.74 -11.63 1.00
CA ILE A 10 2.31 -11.91 1.12
C ILE A 10 2.08 -13.25 1.81
N SER A 11 2.84 -14.28 1.43
CA SER A 11 2.73 -15.61 2.02
C SER A 11 3.08 -15.63 3.49
N LYS A 12 4.10 -14.86 3.89
CA LYS A 12 4.46 -14.69 5.30
C LYS A 12 3.37 -13.96 6.07
N VAL A 13 2.75 -12.93 5.50
CA VAL A 13 1.64 -12.20 6.14
C VAL A 13 0.42 -13.10 6.34
N ILE A 14 -0.01 -13.81 5.29
CA ILE A 14 -1.12 -14.76 5.36
C ILE A 14 -0.83 -15.84 6.43
N GLY A 15 0.39 -16.40 6.43
CA GLY A 15 0.79 -17.38 7.43
C GLY A 15 0.79 -16.84 8.87
N GLN A 16 1.17 -15.59 9.09
CA GLN A 16 1.19 -14.98 10.42
C GLN A 16 -0.21 -14.59 10.93
N ILE A 17 -1.11 -14.17 10.03
CA ILE A 17 -2.48 -13.79 10.40
C ILE A 17 -3.33 -15.04 10.60
N PHE A 18 -3.33 -15.95 9.64
CA PHE A 18 -4.31 -17.05 9.57
C PHE A 18 -3.75 -18.39 10.05
N GLY A 19 -2.43 -18.56 10.11
CA GLY A 19 -1.82 -19.86 10.40
C GLY A 19 -1.86 -20.86 9.24
N TYR A 20 -2.20 -20.42 8.03
CA TYR A 20 -2.27 -21.24 6.81
C TYR A 20 -1.23 -20.81 5.79
N GLN A 21 -0.81 -21.75 4.94
CA GLN A 21 -0.03 -21.42 3.75
C GLN A 21 -0.88 -20.59 2.78
N ASN A 22 -0.24 -19.66 2.07
CA ASN A 22 -0.91 -18.85 1.07
C ASN A 22 -1.35 -19.71 -0.13
N PRO A 23 -2.66 -19.80 -0.42
CA PRO A 23 -3.17 -20.56 -1.56
C PRO A 23 -3.23 -19.73 -2.85
N TYR A 24 -2.89 -18.44 -2.80
CA TYR A 24 -3.12 -17.49 -3.88
C TYR A 24 -1.83 -17.05 -4.57
N ASN A 25 -1.92 -16.79 -5.88
CA ASN A 25 -0.92 -16.02 -6.59
C ASN A 25 -1.11 -14.50 -6.37
N LEU A 26 -0.18 -13.69 -6.89
CA LEU A 26 -0.20 -12.23 -6.72
C LEU A 26 -1.49 -11.57 -7.21
N GLU A 27 -1.97 -11.96 -8.39
CA GLU A 27 -3.15 -11.35 -9.00
C GLU A 27 -4.42 -11.71 -8.22
N GLN A 28 -4.52 -12.96 -7.76
CA GLN A 28 -5.61 -13.40 -6.88
C GLN A 28 -5.62 -12.62 -5.57
N VAL A 29 -4.45 -12.40 -4.93
CA VAL A 29 -4.36 -11.57 -3.72
C VAL A 29 -4.78 -10.14 -4.00
N ARG A 30 -4.32 -9.57 -5.11
CA ARG A 30 -4.70 -8.20 -5.51
C ARG A 30 -6.20 -8.07 -5.69
N GLN A 31 -6.82 -8.98 -6.45
CA GLN A 31 -8.26 -8.97 -6.72
C GLN A 31 -9.10 -9.24 -5.47
N LYS A 32 -8.69 -10.20 -4.62
CA LYS A 32 -9.47 -10.60 -3.45
C LYS A 32 -9.33 -9.62 -2.29
N PHE A 33 -8.12 -9.11 -2.07
CA PHE A 33 -7.81 -8.37 -0.85
C PHE A 33 -7.48 -6.89 -1.09
N ALA A 34 -7.08 -6.47 -2.29
CA ALA A 34 -6.71 -5.07 -2.57
C ALA A 34 -7.66 -4.38 -3.57
N PHE A 35 -8.90 -4.89 -3.73
CA PHE A 35 -9.85 -4.42 -4.74
C PHE A 35 -10.26 -2.95 -4.60
N ASP A 36 -10.17 -2.39 -3.40
CA ASP A 36 -10.56 -1.03 -3.02
C ASP A 36 -9.37 -0.18 -2.56
N VAL A 37 -8.14 -0.69 -2.69
CA VAL A 37 -6.93 0.10 -2.43
C VAL A 37 -6.59 0.88 -3.70
N ARG A 38 -6.33 2.18 -3.56
CA ARG A 38 -5.86 3.00 -4.67
C ARG A 38 -4.38 2.70 -4.95
N LEU A 39 -4.12 1.87 -5.94
CA LEU A 39 -2.77 1.48 -6.34
C LEU A 39 -2.23 2.35 -7.48
N PRO A 40 -0.89 2.48 -7.61
CA PRO A 40 -0.28 3.17 -8.74
C PRO A 40 -0.73 2.58 -10.08
N SER A 41 -0.87 3.46 -11.06
CA SER A 41 -1.21 3.10 -12.44
C SER A 41 0.04 3.04 -13.30
N LYS A 42 0.01 2.12 -14.25
CA LYS A 42 1.05 1.96 -15.26
C LYS A 42 0.95 3.09 -16.29
N VAL A 43 2.03 3.82 -16.51
CA VAL A 43 2.16 4.88 -17.52
C VAL A 43 3.49 4.73 -18.27
N PHE A 44 3.78 5.64 -19.19
CA PHE A 44 5.01 5.60 -19.99
C PHE A 44 5.78 6.91 -19.89
N ASP A 45 7.11 6.81 -19.74
CA ASP A 45 8.00 7.95 -19.86
C ASP A 45 7.86 8.56 -21.25
N THR A 46 7.51 9.85 -21.31
CA THR A 46 7.23 10.57 -22.55
C THR A 46 8.48 10.78 -23.41
N LYS A 47 9.68 10.78 -22.81
CA LYS A 47 10.94 10.96 -23.52
C LYS A 47 11.49 9.64 -24.05
N THR A 48 11.38 8.56 -23.29
CA THR A 48 12.04 7.28 -23.62
C THR A 48 11.08 6.17 -24.07
N GLY A 49 9.79 6.30 -23.78
CA GLY A 49 8.78 5.24 -24.00
C GLY A 49 8.86 4.09 -22.99
N GLU A 50 9.72 4.20 -21.97
CA GLU A 50 9.87 3.19 -20.93
C GLU A 50 8.61 3.09 -20.05
N GLU A 51 8.21 1.88 -19.67
CA GLU A 51 7.12 1.66 -18.73
C GLU A 51 7.51 2.17 -17.34
N THR A 52 6.59 2.86 -16.68
CA THR A 52 6.77 3.42 -15.33
C THR A 52 5.45 3.44 -14.56
N TRP A 53 5.46 3.90 -13.31
CA TRP A 53 4.32 3.86 -12.40
C TRP A 53 4.06 5.22 -11.75
N ALA A 54 2.79 5.63 -11.75
CA ALA A 54 2.34 6.93 -11.26
C ALA A 54 1.13 6.80 -10.33
N GLN A 55 1.11 7.57 -9.25
CA GLN A 55 -0.06 7.69 -8.36
C GLN A 55 -1.30 8.32 -9.04
N SER A 56 -1.07 9.15 -10.06
CA SER A 56 -2.13 9.83 -10.80
C SER A 56 -1.87 9.75 -12.30
N THR A 57 -2.92 9.47 -13.05
CA THR A 57 -2.96 9.49 -14.51
C THR A 57 -3.52 10.80 -15.06
N ASN A 58 -3.82 11.78 -14.19
CA ASN A 58 -4.28 13.11 -14.64
C ASN A 58 -3.22 13.85 -15.49
N PRO A 59 -1.91 13.78 -15.16
CA PRO A 59 -0.89 14.30 -16.05
C PRO A 59 -0.82 13.48 -17.34
N THR A 60 -0.49 14.15 -18.44
CA THR A 60 -0.36 13.51 -19.76
C THR A 60 1.08 13.25 -20.17
N LYS A 61 2.04 13.86 -19.47
CA LYS A 61 3.47 13.70 -19.74
C LYS A 61 4.19 13.28 -18.47
N PHE A 62 4.94 12.20 -18.58
CA PHE A 62 5.66 11.58 -17.49
C PHE A 62 7.14 11.48 -17.80
N VAL A 63 7.96 11.47 -16.77
CA VAL A 63 9.39 11.17 -16.85
C VAL A 63 9.76 10.30 -15.65
N THR A 64 10.58 9.28 -15.84
CA THR A 64 11.08 8.50 -14.68
C THR A 64 11.96 9.38 -13.81
N LEU A 65 12.00 9.11 -12.49
CA LEU A 65 12.95 9.80 -11.61
C LEU A 65 14.39 9.69 -12.12
N SER A 66 14.78 8.52 -12.63
CA SER A 66 16.13 8.29 -13.16
C SER A 66 16.44 9.19 -14.36
N ASN A 67 15.52 9.32 -15.31
CA ASN A 67 15.69 10.17 -16.49
C ASN A 67 15.63 11.65 -16.09
N SER A 68 14.76 12.01 -15.15
CA SER A 68 14.71 13.37 -14.60
C SER A 68 16.04 13.79 -13.96
N LEU A 69 16.67 12.90 -13.17
CA LEU A 69 17.98 13.17 -12.58
C LEU A 69 19.11 13.25 -13.61
N LYS A 70 19.01 12.54 -14.74
CA LYS A 70 19.97 12.69 -15.85
C LYS A 70 19.86 14.08 -16.47
N GLU A 71 18.63 14.55 -16.72
CA GLU A 71 18.36 15.89 -17.28
C GLU A 71 18.86 17.00 -16.36
N VAL A 72 18.62 16.89 -15.04
CA VAL A 72 19.17 17.83 -14.04
C VAL A 72 20.69 17.94 -14.17
N LYS A 73 21.40 16.80 -14.31
CA LYS A 73 22.86 16.80 -14.43
C LYS A 73 23.39 17.32 -15.77
N GLN A 74 22.60 17.20 -16.83
CA GLN A 74 23.02 17.57 -18.19
C GLN A 74 22.77 19.05 -18.49
N SER A 75 21.59 19.56 -18.14
CA SER A 75 21.11 20.88 -18.55
C SER A 75 20.41 21.65 -17.44
N ASP A 76 20.20 21.06 -16.27
CA ASP A 76 19.33 21.59 -15.21
C ASP A 76 17.90 21.91 -15.72
N TRP A 77 17.42 21.13 -16.70
CA TRP A 77 16.16 21.36 -17.41
C TRP A 77 16.05 22.71 -18.14
N MET A 78 17.15 23.43 -18.29
CA MET A 78 17.19 24.70 -18.99
C MET A 78 17.11 24.48 -20.51
N ARG A 79 16.38 25.37 -21.19
CA ARG A 79 16.28 25.42 -22.66
C ARG A 79 16.67 26.79 -23.17
N GLU A 80 16.96 26.88 -24.46
CA GLU A 80 17.25 28.15 -25.12
C GLU A 80 16.04 29.10 -25.05
N LYS A 81 16.34 30.41 -25.04
CA LYS A 81 15.33 31.45 -25.04
C LYS A 81 14.56 31.42 -26.37
N GLN A 82 13.24 31.49 -26.28
CA GLN A 82 12.34 31.72 -27.41
C GLN A 82 11.53 33.01 -27.19
N ASP A 83 11.03 33.61 -28.28
CA ASP A 83 10.16 34.78 -28.20
C ASP A 83 8.75 34.38 -27.75
N LEU A 84 8.20 35.10 -26.76
CA LEU A 84 6.88 34.85 -26.18
C LEU A 84 6.08 36.16 -26.26
N ASN A 85 5.15 36.26 -27.22
CA ASN A 85 4.42 37.49 -27.51
C ASN A 85 2.99 37.46 -26.94
N THR A 86 2.46 36.27 -26.67
CA THR A 86 1.10 36.05 -26.17
C THR A 86 1.08 35.08 -24.98
N LEU A 87 -0.04 35.04 -24.26
CA LEU A 87 -0.25 34.01 -23.23
C LEU A 87 -0.24 32.60 -23.83
N GLU A 88 -0.75 32.43 -25.05
CA GLU A 88 -0.76 31.14 -25.73
C GLU A 88 0.67 30.63 -25.96
N ASP A 89 1.59 31.51 -26.37
CA ASP A 89 3.00 31.16 -26.53
C ASP A 89 3.59 30.63 -25.21
N ILE A 90 3.24 31.27 -24.09
CA ILE A 90 3.68 30.83 -22.75
C ILE A 90 3.09 29.47 -22.39
N LEU A 91 1.81 29.23 -22.68
CA LEU A 91 1.13 27.96 -22.36
C LEU A 91 1.67 26.81 -23.20
N VAL A 92 1.90 27.02 -24.51
CA VAL A 92 2.56 26.04 -25.38
C VAL A 92 3.97 25.75 -24.87
N ALA A 93 4.75 26.80 -24.62
CA ALA A 93 6.09 26.70 -24.10
C ALA A 93 6.13 25.94 -22.77
N TRP A 94 5.21 26.22 -21.84
CA TRP A 94 5.11 25.51 -20.56
C TRP A 94 4.70 24.06 -20.76
N ASN A 95 3.72 23.81 -21.63
CA ASN A 95 3.25 22.47 -21.94
C ASN A 95 4.33 21.60 -22.61
N GLU A 96 5.38 22.15 -23.20
CA GLU A 96 6.53 21.35 -23.67
C GLU A 96 7.33 20.77 -22.50
N ILE A 97 7.55 21.56 -21.45
CA ILE A 97 8.46 21.22 -20.33
C ILE A 97 7.75 20.68 -19.08
N ASN A 98 6.42 20.79 -19.00
CA ASN A 98 5.68 20.38 -17.81
C ASN A 98 5.52 18.85 -17.72
N TYR A 99 6.54 18.14 -17.23
CA TYR A 99 6.52 16.70 -17.01
C TYR A 99 6.25 16.36 -15.55
N THR A 100 5.50 15.28 -15.31
CA THR A 100 5.35 14.69 -13.98
C THR A 100 6.39 13.62 -13.75
N THR A 101 7.18 13.75 -12.69
CA THR A 101 8.13 12.71 -12.30
C THR A 101 7.40 11.50 -11.70
N THR A 102 7.75 10.31 -12.17
CA THR A 102 7.21 9.01 -11.74
C THR A 102 8.21 8.24 -10.91
N GLU A 103 7.72 7.20 -10.22
CA GLU A 103 8.52 6.35 -9.34
C GLU A 103 9.38 7.16 -8.37
N ARG A 104 8.78 8.17 -7.72
CA ARG A 104 9.52 9.00 -6.76
C ARG A 104 9.95 8.13 -5.58
N GLN A 105 11.23 7.80 -5.53
CA GLN A 105 11.85 6.93 -4.55
C GLN A 105 13.01 7.66 -3.87
N ILE A 106 12.91 7.88 -2.56
CA ILE A 106 13.95 8.59 -1.78
C ILE A 106 14.42 7.69 -0.65
N GLU A 107 15.72 7.41 -0.60
CA GLU A 107 16.34 6.54 0.42
C GLU A 107 15.63 5.17 0.50
N CYS A 108 15.39 4.58 -0.67
CA CYS A 108 14.66 3.33 -0.83
C CYS A 108 15.54 2.20 -1.34
N VAL A 109 15.16 0.97 -1.01
CA VAL A 109 15.82 -0.25 -1.51
C VAL A 109 14.75 -1.23 -1.97
N ASN A 110 14.96 -1.85 -3.13
CA ASN A 110 14.07 -2.86 -3.68
C ASN A 110 12.61 -2.38 -3.81
N ILE A 111 12.36 -1.44 -4.71
CA ILE A 111 11.01 -0.97 -5.04
C ILE A 111 10.61 -1.53 -6.40
N ALA A 112 9.33 -1.85 -6.59
CA ALA A 112 8.80 -2.26 -7.88
C ALA A 112 7.33 -1.83 -8.03
N LYS A 113 6.97 -1.39 -9.24
CA LYS A 113 5.58 -1.05 -9.63
C LYS A 113 4.93 0.02 -8.73
N SER A 114 5.74 0.88 -8.11
CA SER A 114 5.33 1.72 -6.98
C SER A 114 5.77 3.17 -7.20
N ASP A 115 5.04 4.10 -6.59
CA ASP A 115 5.33 5.54 -6.70
C ASP A 115 5.24 6.23 -5.35
N ASN A 116 5.96 7.34 -5.19
CA ASN A 116 5.97 8.16 -3.96
C ASN A 116 6.36 7.36 -2.69
N ILE A 117 7.54 6.73 -2.72
CA ILE A 117 8.07 5.89 -1.65
C ILE A 117 9.28 6.56 -0.99
N TYR A 118 9.33 6.54 0.34
CA TYR A 118 10.37 7.21 1.13
C TYR A 118 10.87 6.31 2.26
N ASN A 119 12.19 6.26 2.46
CA ASN A 119 12.82 5.59 3.61
C ASN A 119 12.32 4.14 3.82
N SER A 120 12.14 3.39 2.74
CA SER A 120 11.43 2.12 2.76
C SER A 120 12.13 1.04 1.95
N GLU A 121 11.90 -0.22 2.34
CA GLU A 121 12.55 -1.40 1.75
C GLU A 121 11.54 -2.47 1.35
N ASN A 122 11.73 -3.08 0.18
CA ASN A 122 10.89 -4.19 -0.33
C ASN A 122 9.41 -3.78 -0.45
N VAL A 123 9.14 -2.80 -1.31
CA VAL A 123 7.79 -2.29 -1.58
C VAL A 123 7.35 -2.72 -2.98
N TYR A 124 6.15 -3.27 -3.08
CA TYR A 124 5.60 -3.79 -4.32
C TYR A 124 4.20 -3.22 -4.59
N GLN A 125 4.00 -2.69 -5.79
CA GLN A 125 2.73 -2.15 -6.29
C GLN A 125 1.97 -1.33 -5.23
N SER A 126 2.62 -0.32 -4.67
CA SER A 126 2.10 0.50 -3.58
C SER A 126 2.42 1.98 -3.82
N GLN A 127 1.73 2.88 -3.14
CA GLN A 127 2.01 4.31 -3.19
C GLN A 127 1.94 4.98 -1.81
N ASP A 128 2.57 6.15 -1.67
CA ASP A 128 2.59 6.94 -0.43
C ASP A 128 3.04 6.13 0.79
N VAL A 129 4.14 5.37 0.63
CA VAL A 129 4.69 4.51 1.68
C VAL A 129 5.93 5.17 2.29
N HIS A 130 5.94 5.31 3.61
CA HIS A 130 7.03 5.95 4.34
C HIS A 130 7.54 5.09 5.51
N PHE A 131 8.86 5.06 5.73
CA PHE A 131 9.49 4.39 6.87
C PHE A 131 9.04 2.93 7.07
N SER A 132 8.88 2.18 5.99
CA SER A 132 8.21 0.87 6.02
C SER A 132 9.01 -0.22 5.34
N LYS A 133 8.76 -1.48 5.72
CA LYS A 133 9.50 -2.64 5.20
C LYS A 133 8.57 -3.80 4.86
N ASN A 134 8.81 -4.45 3.72
CA ASN A 134 8.06 -5.61 3.24
C ASN A 134 6.57 -5.29 3.01
N ILE A 135 6.28 -4.43 2.04
CA ILE A 135 4.95 -3.87 1.78
C ILE A 135 4.44 -4.33 0.42
N ALA A 136 3.16 -4.69 0.33
CA ALA A 136 2.52 -5.00 -0.95
C ALA A 136 1.10 -4.42 -1.04
N PHE A 137 0.73 -3.86 -2.19
CA PHE A 137 -0.62 -3.37 -2.47
C PHE A 137 -1.14 -2.35 -1.44
N CYS A 138 -0.32 -1.38 -1.00
CA CYS A 138 -0.73 -0.41 0.01
C CYS A 138 -0.79 1.03 -0.54
N ASP A 139 -1.57 1.88 0.14
CA ASP A 139 -1.70 3.31 -0.15
C ASP A 139 -1.61 4.13 1.14
N THR A 140 -0.78 5.16 1.23
CA THR A 140 -0.70 6.03 2.41
C THR A 140 -0.41 5.22 3.70
N LEU A 141 0.72 4.50 3.71
CA LEU A 141 1.15 3.66 4.83
C LEU A 141 2.41 4.24 5.48
N ARG A 142 2.45 4.29 6.82
CA ARG A 142 3.62 4.76 7.57
C ARG A 142 4.02 3.79 8.67
N HIS A 143 5.32 3.59 8.85
CA HIS A 143 5.88 2.70 9.88
C HIS A 143 5.28 1.28 9.85
N GLY A 144 5.06 0.75 8.65
CA GLY A 144 4.52 -0.59 8.46
C GLY A 144 5.62 -1.64 8.30
N GLU A 145 5.41 -2.84 8.84
CA GLU A 145 6.28 -3.98 8.58
C GLU A 145 5.46 -5.22 8.23
N TYR A 146 5.67 -5.84 7.06
CA TYR A 146 4.86 -6.96 6.59
C TYR A 146 3.36 -6.60 6.54
N VAL A 147 3.03 -5.60 5.71
CA VAL A 147 1.65 -5.12 5.55
C VAL A 147 1.21 -5.31 4.10
N VAL A 148 -0.01 -5.81 3.92
CA VAL A 148 -0.58 -6.11 2.61
C VAL A 148 -1.95 -5.45 2.46
N ALA A 149 -2.27 -4.95 1.27
CA ALA A 149 -3.62 -4.51 0.91
C ALA A 149 -4.24 -3.51 1.91
N SER A 150 -3.45 -2.53 2.38
CA SER A 150 -3.85 -1.62 3.46
C SER A 150 -3.73 -0.17 3.03
N GLN A 151 -4.56 0.70 3.62
CA GLN A 151 -4.58 2.11 3.29
C GLN A 151 -4.71 3.05 4.48
N ARG A 152 -4.16 4.26 4.36
CA ARG A 152 -4.30 5.35 5.36
C ARG A 152 -4.01 4.90 6.79
N SER A 153 -2.93 4.14 6.97
CA SER A 153 -2.67 3.41 8.22
C SER A 153 -1.26 3.62 8.75
N TYR A 154 -1.10 3.44 10.07
CA TYR A 154 0.13 3.75 10.79
C TYR A 154 0.55 2.67 11.79
N GLY A 155 1.82 2.27 11.78
CA GLY A 155 2.38 1.40 12.82
C GLY A 155 1.81 -0.01 12.80
N CYS A 156 1.49 -0.54 11.62
CA CYS A 156 0.88 -1.86 11.47
C CYS A 156 1.95 -2.92 11.16
N VAL A 157 1.81 -4.11 11.77
CA VAL A 157 2.79 -5.20 11.62
C VAL A 157 2.08 -6.52 11.34
N TYR A 158 2.56 -7.30 10.38
CA TYR A 158 1.96 -8.59 9.98
C TYR A 158 0.44 -8.49 9.79
N SER A 159 -0.02 -7.47 9.08
CA SER A 159 -1.45 -7.15 8.99
C SER A 159 -1.89 -7.00 7.53
N MET A 160 -3.17 -7.26 7.27
CA MET A 160 -3.73 -7.19 5.93
C MET A 160 -5.10 -6.52 5.95
N ARG A 161 -5.45 -5.76 4.92
CA ARG A 161 -6.74 -5.04 4.85
C ARG A 161 -6.98 -4.15 6.06
N ILE A 162 -5.99 -3.30 6.35
CA ILE A 162 -6.07 -2.30 7.41
C ILE A 162 -6.39 -0.95 6.77
N GLU A 163 -7.40 -0.25 7.27
CA GLU A 163 -7.88 1.02 6.73
C GLU A 163 -8.09 2.05 7.84
N ASP A 164 -7.60 3.28 7.67
CA ASP A 164 -7.80 4.38 8.64
C ASP A 164 -7.54 3.97 10.09
N SER A 165 -6.52 3.14 10.29
CA SER A 165 -6.26 2.48 11.58
C SER A 165 -4.80 2.58 11.99
N LYS A 166 -4.55 2.38 13.28
CA LYS A 166 -3.20 2.46 13.84
C LYS A 166 -2.89 1.34 14.81
N GLU A 167 -1.61 0.99 14.89
CA GLU A 167 -1.09 0.04 15.88
C GLU A 167 -1.79 -1.33 15.78
N CYS A 168 -1.96 -1.84 14.55
CA CYS A 168 -2.58 -3.14 14.29
C CYS A 168 -1.52 -4.23 14.11
N THR A 169 -1.69 -5.38 14.76
CA THR A 169 -0.74 -6.50 14.68
C THR A 169 -1.44 -7.83 14.44
N LYS A 170 -1.00 -8.61 13.44
CA LYS A 170 -1.58 -9.94 13.13
C LYS A 170 -3.09 -9.90 12.92
N SER A 171 -3.57 -8.86 12.26
CA SER A 171 -5.00 -8.62 12.09
C SER A 171 -5.40 -8.52 10.62
N PHE A 172 -6.67 -8.81 10.35
CA PHE A 172 -7.27 -8.78 9.03
C PHE A 172 -8.57 -7.98 9.01
N GLY A 173 -8.74 -7.09 8.04
CA GLY A 173 -10.01 -6.37 7.86
C GLY A 173 -10.30 -5.46 9.05
N VAL A 174 -9.40 -4.52 9.32
CA VAL A 174 -9.54 -3.56 10.44
C VAL A 174 -9.78 -2.18 9.86
N SER A 175 -10.80 -1.48 10.34
CA SER A 175 -11.14 -0.13 9.88
C SER A 175 -11.41 0.80 11.05
N TRP A 176 -10.99 2.07 10.94
CA TRP A 176 -11.27 3.12 11.93
C TRP A 176 -10.89 2.75 13.37
N SER A 177 -9.83 1.96 13.55
CA SER A 177 -9.52 1.34 14.85
C SER A 177 -8.09 1.59 15.31
N GLY A 178 -7.85 1.41 16.62
CA GLY A 178 -6.53 1.56 17.24
C GLY A 178 -6.19 0.40 18.15
N LYS A 179 -4.91 0.00 18.21
CA LYS A 179 -4.41 -1.05 19.13
C LYS A 179 -5.17 -2.38 18.97
N ILE A 180 -5.17 -2.89 17.75
CA ILE A 180 -5.89 -4.13 17.42
C ILE A 180 -4.89 -5.26 17.27
N SER A 181 -5.13 -6.40 17.91
CA SER A 181 -4.22 -7.55 17.82
C SER A 181 -4.92 -8.89 17.61
N ASN A 182 -4.37 -9.75 16.75
CA ASN A 182 -4.87 -11.10 16.47
C ASN A 182 -6.38 -11.14 16.19
N SER A 183 -6.90 -10.16 15.44
CA SER A 183 -8.34 -9.93 15.30
C SER A 183 -8.77 -9.81 13.85
N TYR A 184 -10.04 -10.12 13.58
CA TYR A 184 -10.59 -10.23 12.22
C TYR A 184 -11.85 -9.38 12.08
N MET A 185 -12.00 -8.60 11.01
CA MET A 185 -13.24 -7.86 10.73
C MET A 185 -13.61 -6.93 11.90
N ILE A 186 -12.74 -5.97 12.20
CA ILE A 186 -12.89 -5.02 13.31
C ILE A 186 -13.22 -3.64 12.75
N HIS A 187 -14.19 -2.97 13.34
CA HIS A 187 -14.59 -1.63 12.92
C HIS A 187 -14.75 -0.70 14.12
N ASP A 188 -14.20 0.51 14.07
CA ASP A 188 -14.39 1.53 15.11
C ASP A 188 -14.18 0.98 16.54
N CYS A 189 -13.05 0.30 16.75
CA CYS A 189 -12.69 -0.29 18.05
C CYS A 189 -11.35 0.25 18.54
N TYR A 190 -11.13 0.15 19.85
CA TYR A 190 -9.86 0.56 20.46
C TYR A 190 -9.39 -0.47 21.48
N ASP A 191 -8.13 -0.90 21.41
CA ASP A 191 -7.56 -1.83 22.39
C ASP A 191 -8.34 -3.16 22.44
N VAL A 192 -8.47 -3.82 21.28
CA VAL A 192 -9.19 -5.10 21.16
C VAL A 192 -8.23 -6.18 20.68
N ALA A 193 -8.26 -7.32 21.37
CA ALA A 193 -7.40 -8.47 21.08
C ALA A 193 -8.23 -9.74 20.85
N ASP A 194 -7.72 -10.68 20.06
CA ASP A 194 -8.34 -12.01 19.85
C ASP A 194 -9.86 -11.94 19.72
N SER A 195 -10.35 -11.08 18.83
CA SER A 195 -11.78 -10.83 18.63
C SER A 195 -12.12 -10.81 17.15
N MET A 196 -13.39 -10.97 16.82
CA MET A 196 -13.82 -10.91 15.43
C MET A 196 -15.20 -10.32 15.24
N PHE A 197 -15.42 -9.64 14.12
CA PHE A 197 -16.70 -8.99 13.78
C PHE A 197 -17.15 -7.98 14.85
N CYS A 198 -16.22 -7.34 15.55
CA CYS A 198 -16.55 -6.41 16.64
C CYS A 198 -16.59 -4.97 16.16
N SER A 199 -17.54 -4.21 16.72
CA SER A 199 -17.71 -2.79 16.40
C SER A 199 -17.97 -1.93 17.63
N HIS A 200 -17.41 -0.72 17.69
CA HIS A 200 -17.72 0.28 18.72
C HIS A 200 -17.38 -0.14 20.16
N ILE A 201 -16.47 -1.10 20.34
CA ILE A 201 -16.06 -1.59 21.66
C ILE A 201 -14.60 -1.27 21.97
N SER A 202 -14.25 -1.29 23.25
CA SER A 202 -12.88 -1.06 23.68
C SER A 202 -12.45 -1.92 24.85
N SER A 203 -11.15 -2.23 24.90
CA SER A 203 -10.51 -3.00 25.97
C SER A 203 -11.18 -4.36 26.19
N LYS A 204 -11.40 -5.09 25.10
CA LYS A 204 -12.04 -6.42 25.10
C LYS A 204 -11.19 -7.49 24.45
N ARG A 205 -11.48 -8.74 24.81
CA ARG A 205 -10.83 -9.93 24.28
C ARG A 205 -11.81 -11.09 24.16
N PHE A 206 -11.63 -11.95 23.18
CA PHE A 206 -12.50 -13.11 22.91
C PHE A 206 -13.95 -12.69 22.65
N CYS A 207 -14.13 -11.60 21.91
CA CYS A 207 -15.44 -11.14 21.49
C CYS A 207 -15.74 -11.59 20.06
N ILE A 208 -16.99 -11.96 19.81
CA ILE A 208 -17.51 -12.24 18.46
C ILE A 208 -18.80 -11.45 18.33
N ALA A 209 -18.88 -10.53 17.36
CA ALA A 209 -20.05 -9.66 17.20
C ALA A 209 -20.45 -8.98 18.54
N ASN A 210 -19.45 -8.47 19.26
CA ASN A 210 -19.57 -7.84 20.59
C ASN A 210 -20.07 -8.74 21.73
N MET A 211 -20.30 -10.04 21.50
CA MET A 211 -20.61 -10.99 22.57
C MET A 211 -19.33 -11.56 23.16
N GLN A 212 -19.27 -11.68 24.50
CA GLN A 212 -18.12 -12.23 25.21
C GLN A 212 -18.17 -13.77 25.20
N TYR A 213 -17.06 -14.40 24.80
CA TYR A 213 -16.90 -15.85 24.83
C TYR A 213 -15.76 -16.27 25.76
N THR A 214 -15.76 -17.55 26.12
CA THR A 214 -14.55 -18.20 26.61
C THR A 214 -13.53 -18.35 25.48
N LYS A 215 -12.27 -18.59 25.84
CA LYS A 215 -11.19 -18.78 24.87
C LYS A 215 -11.44 -20.00 23.98
N GLU A 216 -11.95 -21.08 24.56
CA GLU A 216 -12.18 -22.36 23.89
C GLU A 216 -13.29 -22.24 22.84
N GLU A 217 -14.37 -21.51 23.16
CA GLU A 217 -15.45 -21.22 22.22
C GLU A 217 -14.95 -20.31 21.09
N TYR A 218 -14.20 -19.26 21.43
CA TYR A 218 -13.62 -18.34 20.44
C TYR A 218 -12.75 -19.08 19.43
N ILE A 219 -11.83 -19.93 19.88
CA ILE A 219 -10.92 -20.69 19.01
C ILE A 219 -11.70 -21.56 18.02
N LYS A 220 -12.75 -22.26 18.48
CA LYS A 220 -13.57 -23.12 17.61
C LYS A 220 -14.22 -22.33 16.47
N ILE A 221 -14.80 -21.17 16.78
CA ILE A 221 -15.47 -20.32 15.79
C ILE A 221 -14.45 -19.67 14.86
N ARG A 222 -13.27 -19.29 15.37
CA ARG A 222 -12.21 -18.64 14.59
C ARG A 222 -11.78 -19.49 13.40
N GLU A 223 -11.63 -20.81 13.58
CA GLU A 223 -11.25 -21.72 12.49
C GLU A 223 -12.27 -21.72 11.34
N MET A 224 -13.57 -21.54 11.63
CA MET A 224 -14.61 -21.42 10.60
C MET A 224 -14.46 -20.10 9.82
N VAL A 225 -14.19 -19.01 10.55
CA VAL A 225 -14.03 -17.67 9.97
C VAL A 225 -12.80 -17.61 9.06
N ILE A 226 -11.67 -18.18 9.49
CA ILE A 226 -10.45 -18.21 8.67
C ILE A 226 -10.68 -18.96 7.36
N LYS A 227 -11.37 -20.11 7.40
CA LYS A 227 -11.72 -20.87 6.18
C LYS A 227 -12.60 -20.08 5.23
N TRP A 228 -13.55 -19.31 5.76
CA TRP A 228 -14.39 -18.42 4.94
C TRP A 228 -13.60 -17.25 4.33
N ILE A 229 -12.68 -16.64 5.07
CA ILE A 229 -11.81 -15.58 4.53
C ILE A 229 -10.93 -16.11 3.39
N LEU A 230 -10.43 -17.35 3.54
CA LEU A 230 -9.53 -17.99 2.60
C LEU A 230 -10.23 -18.84 1.51
N SER A 231 -11.56 -18.88 1.47
CA SER A 231 -12.32 -19.43 0.34
C SER A 231 -12.52 -18.35 -0.70
#